data_AF-A0A9X2T2R8-F1
#
_entry.id   AF-A0A9X2T2R8-F1
#
_cell.length_a   1.000
_cell.length_b   1.000
_cell.length_c   1.000
_cell.angle_alpha   90.00
_cell.angle_beta   90.00
_cell.angle_gamma   90.00
#
_symmetry.space_group_name_H-M   'P 1'
#
loop_
_entity.id
_entity.type
_entity.pdbx_description
1 polymer ?
#
loop_
_entity_poly.entity_id
_entity_poly.type
_entity_poly.pdbx_seq_one_letter_code
_entity_poly.pdbx_strand_id
1 'polypeptide(L)'
;MLLVDRVLGNRLDDGLADRLHHMEHHGTVEWLVLPAAELARRRFRALTNRGAEVAVALPRDEPLTDGAVLLLEPDRAIVVRVDAERWLRLTPLDLATALELGYHVGNLHWRVRFEATSIEVALEGPEETYRARLAALGLDTRVETRLLQPDEAPC
;
A
#
# COMPACT_ATOMS: atom_id res chain seq x y z
N MET A 1 -4.60 -13.24 17.92
CA MET A 1 -3.83 -13.37 16.67
C MET A 1 -4.51 -14.40 15.78
N LEU A 2 -4.94 -14.00 14.59
CA LEU A 2 -5.52 -14.87 13.56
C LEU A 2 -4.41 -15.30 12.59
N LEU A 3 -4.27 -16.60 12.31
CA LEU A 3 -3.40 -17.10 11.25
C LEU A 3 -4.22 -17.28 9.98
N VAL A 4 -3.76 -16.68 8.88
CA VAL A 4 -4.36 -16.79 7.55
C VAL A 4 -3.38 -17.54 6.66
N ASP A 5 -3.71 -18.78 6.35
CA ASP A 5 -2.92 -19.67 5.48
C ASP A 5 -3.57 -19.92 4.12
N ARG A 6 -4.75 -19.32 3.87
CA ARG A 6 -5.45 -19.32 2.59
C ARG A 6 -6.40 -18.11 2.44
N VAL A 7 -6.83 -17.84 1.22
CA VAL A 7 -7.85 -16.87 0.84
C VAL A 7 -9.17 -17.61 0.58
N LEU A 8 -10.28 -17.12 1.12
CA LEU A 8 -11.61 -17.77 0.98
C LEU A 8 -12.28 -17.45 -0.37
N GLY A 9 -11.83 -16.39 -1.04
CA GLY A 9 -12.32 -15.89 -2.31
C GLY A 9 -12.16 -14.37 -2.37
N ASN A 10 -12.86 -13.73 -3.30
CA ASN A 10 -12.91 -12.29 -3.44
C ASN A 10 -14.28 -11.73 -3.04
N ARG A 11 -14.32 -10.50 -2.52
CA ARG A 11 -15.56 -9.79 -2.19
C ARG A 11 -16.51 -9.62 -3.39
N LEU A 12 -15.99 -9.74 -4.60
CA LEU A 12 -16.74 -9.67 -5.85
C LEU A 12 -17.36 -11.02 -6.27
N ASP A 13 -17.00 -12.14 -5.62
CA ASP A 13 -17.57 -13.45 -5.94
C ASP A 13 -19.03 -13.50 -5.48
N ASP A 14 -19.95 -13.94 -6.34
CA ASP A 14 -21.40 -13.89 -6.10
C ASP A 14 -21.83 -14.45 -4.73
N GLY A 15 -21.23 -15.56 -4.27
CA GLY A 15 -21.56 -16.17 -2.97
C GLY A 15 -21.00 -15.44 -1.74
N LEU A 16 -19.97 -14.61 -1.93
CA LEU A 16 -19.34 -13.81 -0.87
C LEU A 16 -19.90 -12.39 -0.85
N ALA A 17 -20.22 -11.83 -2.01
CA ALA A 17 -20.71 -10.47 -2.18
C ALA A 17 -21.99 -10.22 -1.35
N ASP A 18 -23.00 -11.09 -1.47
CA ASP A 18 -24.26 -10.93 -0.72
C ASP A 18 -24.06 -11.01 0.80
N ARG A 19 -23.22 -11.95 1.25
CA ARG A 19 -22.91 -12.13 2.67
C ARG A 19 -22.17 -10.92 3.23
N LEU A 20 -21.14 -10.46 2.51
CA LEU A 20 -20.37 -9.29 2.91
C LEU A 20 -21.21 -8.03 2.89
N HIS A 21 -22.10 -7.85 1.90
CA HIS A 21 -23.00 -6.71 1.85
C HIS A 21 -23.89 -6.63 3.10
N HIS A 22 -24.47 -7.76 3.53
CA HIS A 22 -25.23 -7.82 4.77
C HIS A 22 -24.37 -7.45 5.99
N MET A 23 -23.16 -8.00 6.07
CA MET A 23 -22.23 -7.73 7.17
C MET A 23 -21.72 -6.28 7.19
N GLU A 24 -21.54 -5.65 6.03
CA GLU A 24 -21.16 -4.24 5.91
C GLU A 24 -22.24 -3.34 6.53
N HIS A 25 -23.52 -3.60 6.25
CA HIS A 25 -24.64 -2.88 6.87
C HIS A 25 -24.69 -3.04 8.40
N HIS A 26 -24.30 -4.22 8.90
CA HIS A 26 -24.18 -4.47 10.34
C HIS A 26 -22.86 -4.00 10.94
N GLY A 27 -21.94 -3.47 10.13
CA GLY A 27 -20.63 -3.05 10.57
C GLY A 27 -19.83 -4.20 11.18
N THR A 28 -19.91 -5.41 10.65
CA THR A 28 -19.13 -6.57 11.11
C THR A 28 -17.97 -6.93 10.19
N VAL A 29 -17.77 -6.17 9.10
CA VAL A 29 -16.60 -6.28 8.24
C VAL A 29 -15.43 -5.48 8.80
N GLU A 30 -14.28 -6.14 8.91
CA GLU A 30 -12.99 -5.55 9.22
C GLU A 30 -12.11 -5.48 7.98
N TRP A 31 -11.41 -4.36 7.85
CA TRP A 31 -10.52 -4.10 6.72
C TRP A 31 -9.09 -4.35 7.15
N LEU A 32 -8.42 -5.26 6.45
CA LEU A 32 -6.97 -5.35 6.47
C LEU A 32 -6.43 -4.40 5.40
N VAL A 33 -6.17 -3.16 5.81
CA VAL A 33 -5.68 -2.10 4.92
C VAL A 33 -4.18 -2.28 4.72
N LEU A 34 -3.76 -2.49 3.48
CA LEU A 34 -2.37 -2.79 3.13
C LEU A 34 -1.88 -1.88 2.00
N PRO A 35 -0.62 -1.42 2.01
CA PRO A 35 -0.03 -0.82 0.82
C PRO A 35 0.11 -1.88 -0.28
N ALA A 36 0.13 -1.46 -1.54
CA ALA A 36 0.20 -2.35 -2.69
C ALA A 36 1.47 -3.24 -2.64
N ALA A 37 2.57 -2.69 -2.13
CA ALA A 37 3.82 -3.44 -1.93
C ALA A 37 3.66 -4.66 -1.00
N GLU A 38 2.72 -4.62 -0.05
CA GLU A 38 2.53 -5.71 0.92
C GLU A 38 1.79 -6.90 0.30
N LEU A 39 0.99 -6.69 -0.75
CA LEU A 39 0.29 -7.77 -1.47
C LEU A 39 1.24 -8.78 -2.12
N ALA A 40 2.44 -8.32 -2.51
CA ALA A 40 3.47 -9.18 -3.07
C ALA A 40 4.10 -10.12 -2.02
N ARG A 41 3.95 -9.82 -0.72
CA ARG A 41 4.54 -10.62 0.36
C ARG A 41 3.64 -11.80 0.71
N ARG A 42 4.27 -12.95 0.92
CA ARG A 42 3.56 -14.19 1.33
C ARG A 42 3.44 -14.34 2.84
N ARG A 43 4.33 -13.69 3.58
CA ARG A 43 4.42 -13.80 5.04
C ARG A 43 4.63 -12.43 5.66
N PHE A 44 3.67 -12.00 6.47
CA PHE A 44 3.75 -10.75 7.23
C PHE A 44 2.71 -10.76 8.36
N ARG A 45 2.80 -9.76 9.23
CA ARG A 45 1.80 -9.48 10.26
C ARG A 45 1.29 -8.07 10.07
N ALA A 46 -0.01 -7.89 10.24
CA ALA A 46 -0.67 -6.60 10.13
C ALA A 46 -1.85 -6.53 11.11
N LEU A 47 -2.32 -5.32 11.36
CA LEU A 47 -3.52 -5.06 12.16
C LEU A 47 -4.67 -4.70 11.23
N THR A 48 -5.86 -5.20 11.53
CA THR A 48 -7.09 -4.68 10.89
C THR A 48 -7.36 -3.26 11.39
N ASN A 49 -8.26 -2.55 10.69
CA ASN A 49 -8.77 -1.26 11.15
C ASN A 49 -9.47 -1.30 12.53
N ARG A 50 -9.74 -2.48 13.08
CA ARG A 50 -10.26 -2.69 14.44
C ARG A 50 -9.23 -3.22 15.44
N GLY A 51 -7.96 -3.26 15.05
CA GLY A 51 -6.86 -3.67 15.92
C GLY A 51 -6.68 -5.18 16.06
N ALA A 52 -7.36 -6.00 15.25
CA ALA A 52 -7.14 -7.44 15.27
C ALA A 52 -5.82 -7.79 14.57
N GLU A 53 -4.96 -8.54 15.25
CA GLU A 53 -3.70 -9.02 14.67
C GLU A 53 -3.94 -10.20 13.72
N VAL A 54 -3.52 -10.01 12.47
CA VAL A 54 -3.57 -11.01 11.39
C VAL A 54 -2.14 -11.36 10.99
N ALA A 55 -1.81 -12.64 11.07
CA ALA A 55 -0.58 -13.21 10.53
C ALA A 55 -0.90 -13.89 9.19
N VAL A 56 -0.46 -13.30 8.09
CA VAL A 56 -0.63 -13.86 6.74
C VAL A 56 0.54 -14.80 6.46
N ALA A 57 0.25 -16.02 6.01
CA ALA A 57 1.20 -17.06 5.69
C ALA A 57 0.73 -17.91 4.49
N LEU A 58 0.58 -17.27 3.33
CA LEU A 58 -0.01 -17.89 2.15
C LEU A 58 0.99 -18.81 1.39
N PRO A 59 0.48 -19.86 0.71
CA PRO A 59 1.19 -20.61 -0.32
C PRO A 59 1.72 -19.71 -1.46
N ARG A 60 2.65 -20.23 -2.27
CA ARG A 60 3.26 -19.44 -3.35
C ARG A 60 2.30 -19.13 -4.50
N ASP A 61 1.40 -20.06 -4.75
CA ASP A 61 0.38 -20.09 -5.79
C ASP A 61 -0.91 -19.35 -5.42
N GLU A 62 -1.00 -18.83 -4.20
CA GLU A 62 -2.16 -18.10 -3.71
C GLU A 62 -1.84 -16.61 -3.52
N PRO A 63 -2.17 -15.76 -4.51
CA PRO A 63 -1.90 -14.32 -4.42
C PRO A 63 -2.87 -13.63 -3.47
N LEU A 64 -2.37 -12.61 -2.76
CA LEU A 64 -3.20 -11.68 -2.02
C LEU A 64 -3.58 -10.52 -2.96
N THR A 65 -4.87 -10.22 -3.10
CA THR A 65 -5.37 -9.15 -3.99
C THR A 65 -6.28 -8.19 -3.24
N ASP A 66 -6.59 -7.03 -3.84
CA ASP A 66 -7.68 -6.19 -3.32
C ASP A 66 -8.98 -6.99 -3.25
N GLY A 67 -9.73 -6.78 -2.17
CA GLY A 67 -10.99 -7.48 -1.94
C GLY A 67 -10.86 -8.96 -1.54
N ALA A 68 -9.65 -9.50 -1.37
CA ALA A 68 -9.47 -10.86 -0.89
C ALA A 68 -10.11 -11.05 0.50
N VAL A 69 -10.93 -12.09 0.64
CA VAL A 69 -11.62 -12.42 1.89
C VAL A 69 -10.77 -13.41 2.67
N LEU A 70 -10.30 -13.01 3.84
CA LEU A 70 -9.39 -13.82 4.68
C LEU A 70 -10.13 -14.58 5.78
N LEU A 71 -11.26 -14.04 6.22
CA LEU A 71 -12.11 -14.63 7.24
C LEU A 71 -13.57 -14.32 6.91
N LEU A 72 -14.44 -15.30 7.10
CA LEU A 72 -15.89 -15.13 6.97
C LEU A 72 -16.63 -16.01 7.98
N GLU A 73 -16.96 -15.43 9.12
CA GLU A 73 -17.72 -16.01 10.23
C GLU A 73 -19.10 -15.35 10.33
N PRO A 74 -20.04 -15.89 11.12
CA PRO A 74 -21.41 -15.33 11.22
C PRO A 74 -21.46 -13.87 11.71
N ASP A 75 -20.52 -13.48 12.56
CA ASP A 75 -20.49 -12.18 13.25
C ASP A 75 -19.30 -11.31 12.83
N ARG A 76 -18.42 -11.80 11.95
CA ARG A 76 -17.20 -11.09 11.56
C ARG A 76 -16.63 -11.55 10.22
N ALA A 77 -16.18 -10.59 9.42
CA ALA A 77 -15.40 -10.87 8.22
C ALA A 77 -14.12 -10.02 8.20
N ILE A 78 -13.06 -10.54 7.58
CA ILE A 78 -11.84 -9.76 7.32
C ILE A 78 -11.60 -9.74 5.82
N VAL A 79 -11.53 -8.54 5.25
CA VAL A 79 -11.34 -8.32 3.82
C VAL A 79 -10.13 -7.42 3.59
N VAL A 80 -9.29 -7.78 2.62
CA VAL A 80 -8.15 -6.96 2.20
C VAL A 80 -8.67 -5.73 1.47
N ARG A 81 -8.10 -4.58 1.83
CA ARG A 81 -8.26 -3.34 1.07
C ARG A 81 -6.89 -2.78 0.76
N VAL A 82 -6.62 -2.50 -0.49
CA VAL A 82 -5.39 -1.82 -0.88
C VAL A 82 -5.53 -0.33 -0.59
N ASP A 83 -4.58 0.22 0.14
CA ASP A 83 -4.55 1.65 0.43
C ASP A 83 -4.10 2.45 -0.80
N ALA A 84 -4.63 3.66 -0.95
CA ALA A 84 -4.14 4.58 -1.97
C ALA A 84 -2.75 5.07 -1.55
N GLU A 85 -1.71 4.72 -2.32
CA GLU A 85 -0.37 5.12 -1.97
C GLU A 85 -0.15 6.60 -2.29
N ARG A 86 0.38 7.33 -1.31
CA ARG A 86 0.80 8.72 -1.49
C ARG A 86 2.26 8.74 -1.91
N TRP A 87 2.57 9.51 -2.93
CA TRP A 87 3.90 9.65 -3.49
C TRP A 87 4.31 11.12 -3.53
N LEU A 88 5.59 11.40 -3.31
CA LEU A 88 6.18 12.70 -3.60
C LEU A 88 6.90 12.64 -4.94
N ARG A 89 6.40 13.38 -5.92
CA ARG A 89 7.06 13.56 -7.21
C ARG A 89 8.11 14.65 -7.09
N LEU A 90 9.35 14.27 -7.40
CA LEU A 90 10.53 15.11 -7.37
C LEU A 90 10.99 15.35 -8.80
N THR A 91 10.87 16.58 -9.28
CA THR A 91 11.29 16.97 -10.63
C THR A 91 12.51 17.91 -10.52
N PRO A 92 13.73 17.42 -10.80
CA PRO A 92 14.92 18.27 -10.84
C PRO A 92 14.82 19.28 -11.99
N LEU A 93 15.35 20.49 -11.80
CA LEU A 93 15.34 21.53 -12.84
C LEU A 93 16.41 21.33 -13.93
N ASP A 94 17.47 20.59 -13.63
CA ASP A 94 18.55 20.26 -14.57
C ASP A 94 19.20 18.90 -14.29
N LEU A 95 20.14 18.50 -15.17
CA LEU A 95 20.82 17.21 -15.07
C LEU A 95 21.74 17.09 -13.86
N ALA A 96 22.41 18.18 -13.45
CA ALA A 96 23.29 18.18 -12.29
C ALA A 96 22.48 17.89 -11.02
N THR A 97 21.36 18.59 -10.85
CA THR A 97 20.40 18.38 -9.77
C THR A 97 19.82 16.97 -9.81
N ALA A 98 19.53 16.43 -10.99
CA ALA A 98 19.02 15.06 -11.13
C ALA A 98 20.00 14.00 -10.62
N LEU A 99 21.30 14.17 -10.87
CA LEU A 99 22.35 13.25 -10.41
C LEU A 99 22.48 13.27 -8.88
N GLU A 100 22.54 14.47 -8.29
CA GLU A 100 22.64 14.63 -6.83
C GLU A 100 21.37 14.11 -6.14
N LEU A 101 20.20 14.46 -6.68
CA LEU A 101 18.92 13.99 -6.16
C LEU A 101 18.84 12.45 -6.17
N GLY A 102 19.22 11.83 -7.29
CA GLY A 102 19.26 10.37 -7.41
C GLY A 102 20.19 9.72 -6.39
N TYR A 103 21.38 10.28 -6.19
CA TYR A 103 22.32 9.81 -5.17
C TYR A 103 21.71 9.90 -3.75
N HIS A 104 21.14 11.04 -3.38
CA HIS A 104 20.60 11.25 -2.05
C HIS A 104 19.38 10.39 -1.75
N VAL A 105 18.42 10.33 -2.68
CA VAL A 105 17.21 9.51 -2.51
C VAL A 105 17.58 8.02 -2.40
N GLY A 106 18.54 7.55 -3.20
CA GLY A 106 19.08 6.20 -3.09
C GLY A 106 19.76 5.94 -1.74
N ASN A 107 20.60 6.86 -1.27
CA ASN A 107 21.30 6.75 0.02
C ASN A 107 20.34 6.80 1.22
N LEU A 108 19.17 7.41 1.07
CA LEU A 108 18.11 7.41 2.09
C LEU A 108 17.30 6.11 2.12
N HIS A 109 17.56 5.17 1.21
CA HIS A 109 16.82 3.91 1.06
C HIS A 109 15.31 4.11 0.89
N TRP A 110 14.91 5.20 0.26
CA TRP A 110 13.51 5.44 -0.05
C TRP A 110 13.05 4.55 -1.19
N ARG A 111 11.83 4.01 -1.09
CA ARG A 111 11.18 3.32 -2.20
C ARG A 111 10.85 4.34 -3.28
N VAL A 112 11.33 4.07 -4.48
CA VAL A 112 11.17 4.98 -5.62
C VAL A 112 10.64 4.29 -6.86
N ARG A 113 10.03 5.09 -7.71
CA ARG A 113 9.79 4.76 -9.12
C ARG A 113 10.18 5.95 -9.99
N PHE A 114 10.39 5.69 -11.26
CA PHE A 114 10.83 6.70 -12.23
C PHE A 114 9.71 6.97 -13.23
N GLU A 115 9.42 8.23 -13.46
CA GLU A 115 8.44 8.68 -14.45
C GLU A 115 9.05 9.83 -15.25
N ALA A 116 9.35 9.58 -16.53
CA ALA A 116 10.07 10.49 -17.41
C ALA A 116 11.32 11.11 -16.77
N THR A 117 11.28 12.40 -16.44
CA THR A 117 12.39 13.16 -15.83
C THR A 117 12.22 13.35 -14.32
N SER A 118 11.36 12.57 -13.67
CA SER A 118 11.07 12.70 -12.24
C SER A 118 11.25 11.39 -11.48
N ILE A 119 11.61 11.55 -10.21
CA ILE A 119 11.70 10.45 -9.23
C ILE A 119 10.48 10.59 -8.32
N GLU A 120 9.69 9.54 -8.19
CA GLU A 120 8.58 9.51 -7.24
C GLU A 120 8.98 8.67 -6.04
N VAL A 121 8.84 9.25 -4.85
CA VAL A 121 9.16 8.63 -3.56
C VAL A 121 7.89 8.22 -2.85
N ALA A 122 7.77 6.97 -2.42
CA ALA A 122 6.64 6.53 -1.63
C ALA A 122 6.65 7.14 -0.22
N LEU A 123 5.52 7.69 0.20
CA LEU A 123 5.34 8.20 1.56
C LEU A 123 4.91 7.08 2.50
N GLU A 124 5.87 6.53 3.22
CA GLU A 124 5.68 5.48 4.24
C GLU A 124 5.58 6.08 5.66
N GLY A 125 5.26 7.38 5.74
CA GLY A 125 5.14 8.15 6.98
C GLY A 125 4.62 9.57 6.72
N PRO A 126 4.76 10.49 7.70
CA PRO A 126 4.35 11.88 7.54
C PRO A 126 5.13 12.58 6.44
N GLU A 127 4.43 13.25 5.52
CA GLU A 127 5.00 13.91 4.35
C GLU A 127 6.04 14.98 4.74
N GLU A 128 5.80 15.67 5.85
CA GLU A 128 6.66 16.70 6.42
C GLU A 128 8.08 16.19 6.70
N THR A 129 8.20 14.92 7.11
CA THR A 129 9.51 14.28 7.36
C THR A 129 10.34 14.18 6.08
N TYR A 130 9.69 13.84 4.97
CA TYR A 130 10.34 13.73 3.67
C TYR A 130 10.69 15.12 3.13
N ARG A 131 9.77 16.08 3.22
CA ARG A 131 9.99 17.47 2.79
C ARG A 131 11.14 18.12 3.57
N ALA A 132 11.22 17.91 4.88
CA ALA A 132 12.32 18.44 5.69
C ALA A 132 13.68 17.89 5.25
N ARG A 133 13.76 16.58 4.96
CA ARG A 133 14.99 15.96 4.45
C ARG A 133 15.37 16.51 3.07
N LEU A 134 14.41 16.66 2.16
CA LEU A 134 14.63 17.23 0.83
C LEU A 134 15.10 18.70 0.90
N ALA A 135 14.47 19.50 1.76
CA ALA A 135 14.87 20.90 1.97
C ALA A 135 16.32 21.01 2.49
N ALA A 136 16.75 20.08 3.34
CA ALA A 136 18.11 20.03 3.86
C ALA A 136 19.16 19.69 2.79
N LEU A 137 18.77 19.10 1.65
CA LEU A 137 19.68 18.87 0.53
C LEU A 137 19.99 20.16 -0.26
N GLY A 138 19.13 21.17 -0.18
CA GLY A 138 19.32 22.44 -0.89
C GLY A 138 19.28 22.33 -2.42
N LEU A 139 18.65 21.28 -2.95
CA LEU A 139 18.56 21.03 -4.38
C LEU A 139 17.39 21.76 -5.02
N ASP A 140 17.60 22.33 -6.20
CA ASP A 140 16.58 23.01 -7.00
C ASP A 140 15.63 21.99 -7.65
N THR A 141 14.72 21.46 -6.83
CA THR A 141 13.78 20.39 -7.19
C THR A 141 12.35 20.81 -6.91
N ARG A 142 11.47 20.65 -7.89
CA ARG A 142 10.02 20.82 -7.71
C ARG A 142 9.45 19.59 -7.02
N VAL A 143 8.68 19.79 -5.95
CA VAL A 143 8.12 18.72 -5.11
C VAL A 143 6.58 18.78 -5.09
N GLU A 144 5.93 17.74 -5.58
CA GLU A 144 4.46 17.64 -5.66
C GLU A 144 3.96 16.35 -4.99
N THR A 145 2.85 16.43 -4.26
CA THR A 145 2.18 15.23 -3.73
C THR A 145 1.28 14.64 -4.78
N ARG A 146 1.36 13.32 -4.95
CA ARG A 146 0.52 12.51 -5.84
C ARG A 146 -0.19 11.44 -5.04
N LEU A 147 -1.48 11.25 -5.32
CA LEU A 147 -2.24 10.08 -4.89
C LEU A 147 -2.30 9.14 -6.07
N LEU A 148 -1.77 7.94 -5.91
CA LEU A 148 -1.89 6.89 -6.92
C LEU A 148 -2.93 5.89 -6.48
N GLN A 149 -3.92 5.70 -7.35
CA GLN A 149 -4.90 4.65 -7.15
C GLN A 149 -4.26 3.29 -7.45
N PRO A 150 -4.70 2.21 -6.78
CA PRO A 150 -4.12 0.88 -6.97
C PRO A 150 -4.07 0.41 -8.43
N ASP A 151 -5.06 0.83 -9.25
CA ASP A 151 -5.18 0.46 -10.67
C ASP A 151 -4.16 1.17 -11.59
N GLU A 152 -3.39 2.14 -11.07
CA GLU A 152 -2.37 2.90 -11.82
C GLU A 152 -0.93 2.49 -11.45
N ALA A 153 -0.75 1.44 -10.63
CA ALA A 153 0.56 0.85 -10.40
C ALA A 153 0.98 0.02 -11.63
N PRO A 154 2.10 0.34 -12.31
CA PRO A 154 2.54 -0.47 -13.44
C PRO A 154 2.85 -1.90 -12.96
N CYS A 155 2.38 -2.88 -13.74
CA CYS A 155 2.57 -4.33 -13.53
C CYS A 155 4.03 -4.73 -13.31
#